data_AF-A0A7X8UQT7-F1
#
_entry.id   AF-A0A7X8UQT7-F1
#
_cell.length_a   1.000
_cell.length_b   1.000
_cell.length_c   1.000
_cell.angle_alpha   90.00
_cell.angle_beta   90.00
_cell.angle_gamma   90.00
#
_symmetry.space_group_name_H-M   'P 1'
#
loop_
_entity.id
_entity.type
_entity.pdbx_description
1 polymer ?
#
loop_
_entity_poly.entity_id
_entity_poly.type
_entity_poly.pdbx_seq_one_letter_code
_entity_poly.pdbx_strand_id
1 'polypeptide(L)'
;MGYQYQLTALGSLGPLGSAPPMTLRQLLDHLDGDEAALELVRAILLSDDLMQRDAVLAGEIDQAQPVVLTVQQATNNAPLPDELAPARDGSKIPGDAVWDAYFRHVRNVAGRLRSEFLDQWAQFEVSLRNALAAARAKALGLDASHYTVAADLSGGDKFESVIGEWAAAPDPMAALKAIDRARWEWLRQNDKWFSFNRDELAAYAAKLMMLHRWHRLSSPARDQ
;
A
#
# COMPACT_ATOMS: atom_id res chain seq x y z
N MET A 1 -10.58 0.18 26.18
CA MET A 1 -9.18 0.43 26.62
C MET A 1 -8.63 1.50 25.69
N GLY A 2 -8.06 2.60 26.20
CA GLY A 2 -7.78 3.78 25.37
C GLY A 2 -6.61 3.59 24.40
N TYR A 3 -6.76 4.05 23.15
CA TYR A 3 -5.73 4.06 22.09
C TYR A 3 -4.38 4.62 22.55
N GLN A 4 -4.40 5.49 23.56
CA GLN A 4 -3.23 6.09 24.19
C GLN A 4 -2.25 5.04 24.79
N TYR A 5 -2.73 3.93 25.35
CA TYR A 5 -1.84 2.87 25.87
C TYR A 5 -1.23 2.03 24.75
N GLN A 6 -2.00 1.79 23.69
CA GLN A 6 -1.52 1.02 22.52
C GLN A 6 -0.43 1.80 21.78
N LEU A 7 -0.65 3.08 21.48
CA LEU A 7 0.32 3.89 20.74
C LEU A 7 1.61 4.17 21.51
N THR A 8 1.55 4.30 22.84
CA THR A 8 2.75 4.50 23.67
C THR A 8 3.58 3.23 23.87
N ALA A 9 2.97 2.06 23.69
CA ALA A 9 3.68 0.78 23.67
C ALA A 9 4.36 0.50 22.31
N LEU A 10 3.99 1.22 21.25
CA LEU A 10 4.63 1.10 19.94
C LEU A 10 5.95 1.87 19.92
N GLY A 11 7.00 1.22 19.40
CA GLY A 11 8.31 1.85 19.24
C GLY A 11 8.26 3.04 18.27
N SER A 12 9.09 4.06 18.51
CA SER A 12 9.19 5.22 17.63
C SER A 12 9.66 4.82 16.22
N LEU A 13 9.09 5.45 15.21
CA LEU A 13 9.50 5.25 13.81
C LEU A 13 10.56 6.28 13.44
N GLY A 14 11.69 5.80 12.91
CA GLY A 14 12.73 6.65 12.34
C GLY A 14 12.36 7.20 10.94
N PRO A 15 13.22 8.03 10.33
CA PRO A 15 13.06 8.45 8.94
C PRO A 15 13.09 7.26 7.97
N LEU A 16 12.61 7.45 6.73
CA LEU A 16 12.67 6.43 5.67
C LEU A 16 14.07 5.83 5.53
N GLY A 17 14.14 4.50 5.53
CA GLY A 17 15.41 3.75 5.51
C GLY A 17 15.96 3.40 6.90
N SER A 18 15.33 3.86 7.97
CA SER A 18 15.60 3.34 9.32
C SER A 18 15.15 1.89 9.45
N ALA A 19 15.83 1.13 10.33
CA ALA A 19 15.39 -0.22 10.66
C ALA A 19 13.99 -0.18 11.30
N PRO A 20 13.04 -1.02 10.84
CA PRO A 20 11.73 -1.11 11.47
C PRO A 20 11.86 -1.53 12.94
N PRO A 21 11.20 -0.86 13.91
CA PRO A 21 11.33 -1.19 15.34
C PRO A 21 10.65 -2.51 15.71
N MET A 22 9.73 -2.99 14.87
CA MET A 22 9.06 -4.27 15.01
C MET A 22 8.63 -4.80 13.64
N THR A 23 8.28 -6.08 13.57
CA THR A 23 7.67 -6.69 12.37
C THR A 23 6.21 -6.27 12.21
N LEU A 24 5.69 -6.36 10.99
CA LEU A 24 4.27 -6.13 10.72
C LEU A 24 3.36 -7.15 11.42
N ARG A 25 3.85 -8.38 11.65
CA ARG A 25 3.12 -9.40 12.41
C ARG A 25 3.03 -9.04 13.89
N GLN A 26 4.13 -8.59 14.49
CA GLN A 26 4.12 -8.08 15.88
C GLN A 26 3.15 -6.91 16.04
N LEU A 27 3.06 -6.00 15.06
CA LEU A 27 2.05 -4.93 15.09
C LEU A 27 0.62 -5.51 15.14
N LEU A 28 0.30 -6.53 14.34
CA LEU A 28 -1.02 -7.17 14.41
C LEU A 28 -1.26 -7.85 15.75
N ASP A 29 -0.25 -8.54 16.30
CA ASP A 29 -0.34 -9.20 17.60
C ASP A 29 -0.61 -8.18 18.74
N HIS A 30 -0.06 -6.95 18.65
CA HIS A 30 -0.35 -5.86 19.60
C HIS A 30 -1.79 -5.36 19.55
N LEU A 31 -2.51 -5.61 18.46
CA LEU A 31 -3.90 -5.19 18.26
C LEU A 31 -4.89 -6.32 18.52
N ASP A 32 -4.41 -7.49 18.99
CA ASP A 32 -5.27 -8.60 19.34
C ASP A 32 -6.30 -8.15 20.40
N GLY A 33 -7.58 -8.45 20.13
CA GLY A 33 -8.71 -7.97 20.93
C GLY A 33 -9.32 -6.61 20.56
N ASP A 34 -8.77 -5.86 19.59
CA ASP A 34 -9.45 -4.70 18.96
C ASP A 34 -9.69 -4.98 17.47
N GLU A 35 -10.85 -5.57 17.16
CA GLU A 35 -11.24 -5.96 15.80
C GLU A 35 -11.23 -4.79 14.81
N ALA A 36 -11.66 -3.60 15.26
CA ALA A 36 -11.69 -2.42 14.40
C ALA A 36 -10.29 -1.90 14.09
N ALA A 37 -9.39 -1.91 15.07
CA ALA A 37 -7.99 -1.56 14.86
C ALA A 37 -7.29 -2.57 13.93
N LEU A 38 -7.52 -3.86 14.15
CA LEU A 38 -7.00 -4.94 13.29
C LEU A 38 -7.46 -4.79 11.85
N GLU A 39 -8.75 -4.55 11.65
CA GLU A 39 -9.31 -4.37 10.32
C GLU A 39 -8.73 -3.16 9.60
N LEU A 40 -8.61 -2.03 10.31
CA LEU A 40 -8.01 -0.81 9.76
C LEU A 40 -6.56 -1.03 9.32
N VAL A 41 -5.75 -1.66 10.18
CA VAL A 41 -4.34 -1.93 9.88
C VAL A 41 -4.20 -2.97 8.77
N ARG A 42 -5.01 -4.04 8.78
CA ARG A 42 -5.00 -5.04 7.70
C ARG A 42 -5.34 -4.42 6.35
N ALA A 43 -6.31 -3.50 6.29
CA ALA A 43 -6.64 -2.80 5.04
C ALA A 43 -5.43 -2.06 4.45
N ILE A 44 -4.57 -1.47 5.28
CA ILE A 44 -3.33 -0.81 4.84
C ILE A 44 -2.30 -1.83 4.37
N LEU A 45 -2.00 -2.82 5.22
CA LEU A 45 -0.94 -3.80 4.97
C LEU A 45 -1.24 -4.69 3.75
N LEU A 46 -2.51 -4.87 3.42
CA LEU A 46 -2.95 -5.62 2.26
C LEU A 46 -2.42 -5.04 0.93
N SER A 47 -2.17 -3.72 0.84
CA SER A 47 -1.50 -3.15 -0.34
C SER A 47 -0.09 -3.72 -0.56
N ASP A 48 0.70 -3.91 0.51
CA ASP A 48 2.04 -4.46 0.40
C ASP A 48 2.01 -5.93 -0.05
N ASP A 49 1.05 -6.70 0.48
CA ASP A 49 0.83 -8.09 0.08
C ASP A 49 0.43 -8.19 -1.40
N LEU A 50 -0.45 -7.31 -1.89
CA LEU A 50 -0.84 -7.25 -3.30
C LEU A 50 0.32 -6.85 -4.21
N MET A 51 1.19 -5.94 -3.76
CA MET A 51 2.39 -5.59 -4.53
C MET A 51 3.40 -6.73 -4.58
N GLN A 52 3.59 -7.46 -3.47
CA GLN A 52 4.42 -8.66 -3.47
C GLN A 52 3.84 -9.75 -4.37
N ARG A 53 2.51 -9.90 -4.38
CA ARG A 53 1.81 -10.80 -5.30
C ARG A 53 2.05 -10.43 -6.76
N ASP A 54 1.91 -9.15 -7.13
CA ASP A 54 2.19 -8.70 -8.50
C ASP A 54 3.65 -9.00 -8.89
N ALA A 55 4.60 -8.76 -7.99
CA ALA A 55 6.01 -9.05 -8.21
C ALA A 55 6.28 -10.56 -8.41
N VAL A 56 5.65 -11.44 -7.61
CA VAL A 56 5.74 -12.90 -7.81
C VAL A 56 5.15 -13.31 -9.16
N LEU A 57 3.96 -12.79 -9.51
CA LEU A 57 3.29 -13.12 -10.77
C LEU A 57 4.06 -12.62 -12.00
N ALA A 58 4.78 -11.51 -11.86
CA ALA A 58 5.67 -10.97 -12.88
C ALA A 58 7.04 -11.67 -12.93
N GLY A 59 7.35 -12.55 -11.97
CA GLY A 59 8.66 -13.19 -11.85
C GLY A 59 9.79 -12.25 -11.38
N GLU A 60 9.44 -11.13 -10.75
CA GLU A 60 10.39 -10.16 -10.19
C GLU A 60 10.99 -10.64 -8.86
N ILE A 61 10.25 -11.47 -8.12
CA ILE A 61 10.69 -12.12 -6.88
C ILE A 61 10.19 -13.56 -6.84
N ASP A 62 10.97 -14.45 -6.21
CA ASP A 62 10.61 -15.87 -6.11
C ASP A 62 9.57 -16.14 -5.02
N GLN A 63 9.59 -15.36 -3.93
CA GLN A 63 8.77 -15.61 -2.75
C GLN A 63 8.23 -14.30 -2.16
N ALA A 64 6.91 -14.26 -1.96
CA ALA A 64 6.25 -13.23 -1.18
C ALA A 64 6.31 -13.56 0.32
N GLN A 65 6.37 -12.52 1.16
CA GLN A 65 6.26 -12.59 2.61
C GLN A 65 5.01 -11.81 3.05
N PRO A 66 3.80 -12.30 2.73
CA PRO A 66 2.58 -11.59 3.03
C PRO A 66 2.26 -11.60 4.53
N VAL A 67 1.57 -10.56 4.98
CA VAL A 67 1.18 -10.40 6.39
C VAL A 67 -0.31 -10.71 6.59
N VAL A 68 -1.14 -10.27 5.64
CA VAL A 68 -2.61 -10.39 5.63
C VAL A 68 -3.05 -11.56 4.75
N LEU A 69 -2.53 -11.65 3.53
CA LEU A 69 -2.78 -12.79 2.64
C LEU A 69 -2.01 -14.03 3.11
N THR A 70 -2.53 -15.20 2.77
CA THR A 70 -1.74 -16.43 2.86
C THR A 70 -0.68 -16.47 1.74
N VAL A 71 0.40 -17.23 1.94
CA VAL A 71 1.41 -17.48 0.89
C VAL A 71 0.78 -18.09 -0.36
N GLN A 72 -0.20 -18.98 -0.20
CA GLN A 72 -0.92 -19.58 -1.33
C GLN A 72 -1.73 -18.54 -2.12
N GLN A 73 -2.38 -17.59 -1.44
CA GLN A 73 -3.07 -16.48 -2.09
C GLN A 73 -2.11 -15.52 -2.79
N ALA A 74 -1.00 -15.15 -2.15
CA ALA A 74 0.01 -14.28 -2.75
C ALA A 74 0.63 -14.90 -4.02
N THR A 75 0.78 -16.23 -4.05
CA THR A 75 1.37 -16.99 -5.18
C THR A 75 0.34 -17.52 -6.19
N ASN A 76 -0.93 -17.13 -6.10
CA ASN A 76 -2.00 -17.55 -7.01
C ASN A 76 -2.35 -19.06 -6.97
N ASN A 77 -2.00 -19.72 -5.87
CA ASN A 77 -2.29 -21.12 -5.61
C ASN A 77 -3.58 -21.32 -4.79
N ALA A 78 -4.19 -20.24 -4.31
CA ALA A 78 -5.49 -20.22 -3.66
C ALA A 78 -6.28 -18.97 -4.07
N PRO A 79 -7.63 -19.03 -4.06
CA PRO A 79 -8.45 -17.86 -4.38
C PRO A 79 -8.23 -16.73 -3.37
N LEU A 80 -8.24 -15.50 -3.88
CA LEU A 80 -8.22 -14.31 -3.03
C LEU A 80 -9.51 -14.23 -2.18
N PRO A 81 -9.47 -13.54 -1.03
CA PRO A 81 -10.66 -13.24 -0.24
C PRO A 81 -11.74 -12.55 -1.08
N ASP A 82 -13.01 -12.71 -0.68
CA ASP A 82 -14.17 -12.22 -1.43
C ASP A 82 -14.12 -10.69 -1.66
N GLU A 83 -13.59 -9.94 -0.70
CA GLU A 83 -13.39 -8.49 -0.81
C GLU A 83 -12.39 -8.06 -1.88
N LEU A 84 -11.54 -8.99 -2.35
CA LEU A 84 -10.58 -8.80 -3.43
C LEU A 84 -11.00 -9.51 -4.73
N ALA A 85 -12.15 -10.19 -4.72
CA ALA A 85 -12.64 -10.86 -5.91
C ALA A 85 -13.04 -9.81 -6.96
N PRO A 86 -12.41 -9.80 -8.14
CA PRO A 86 -12.70 -8.81 -9.17
C PRO A 86 -14.14 -8.94 -9.66
N ALA A 87 -14.75 -7.80 -10.02
CA ALA A 87 -16.04 -7.80 -10.69
C ALA A 87 -15.97 -8.64 -11.97
N ARG A 88 -17.02 -9.43 -12.25
CA ARG A 88 -17.05 -10.40 -13.36
C ARG A 88 -17.16 -9.77 -14.75
N ASP A 89 -17.08 -8.45 -14.87
CA ASP A 89 -17.33 -7.75 -16.13
C ASP A 89 -16.23 -7.90 -17.19
N GLY A 90 -15.08 -8.51 -16.85
CA GLY A 90 -14.02 -8.90 -17.78
C GLY A 90 -13.38 -7.73 -18.55
N SER A 91 -13.70 -6.50 -18.18
CA SER A 91 -13.31 -5.28 -18.91
C SER A 91 -11.89 -4.81 -18.57
N LYS A 92 -11.36 -5.25 -17.43
CA LYS A 92 -10.05 -4.87 -16.90
C LYS A 92 -9.06 -6.03 -16.97
N ILE A 93 -7.78 -5.68 -17.07
CA ILE A 93 -6.68 -6.63 -16.89
C ILE A 93 -6.82 -7.27 -15.49
N PRO A 94 -6.63 -8.60 -15.33
CA PRO A 94 -6.90 -9.27 -14.07
C PRO A 94 -6.22 -8.64 -12.85
N GLY A 95 -4.97 -8.19 -12.97
CA GLY A 95 -4.26 -7.49 -11.90
C GLY A 95 -4.93 -6.16 -11.52
N ASP A 96 -5.27 -5.33 -12.50
CA ASP A 96 -5.94 -4.05 -12.28
C ASP A 96 -7.35 -4.23 -11.68
N ALA A 97 -8.04 -5.32 -12.01
CA ALA A 97 -9.33 -5.66 -11.41
C ALA A 97 -9.21 -6.01 -9.91
N VAL A 98 -8.14 -6.69 -9.49
CA VAL A 98 -7.86 -6.97 -8.07
C VAL A 98 -7.55 -5.67 -7.32
N TRP A 99 -6.78 -4.77 -7.92
CA TRP A 99 -6.51 -3.47 -7.33
C TRP A 99 -7.77 -2.59 -7.23
N ASP A 100 -8.70 -2.70 -8.18
CA ASP A 100 -9.99 -2.02 -8.13
C ASP A 100 -10.81 -2.50 -6.92
N ALA A 101 -10.90 -3.83 -6.76
CA ALA A 101 -11.56 -4.45 -5.61
C ALA A 101 -10.91 -4.04 -4.29
N TYR A 102 -9.57 -4.04 -4.22
CA TYR A 102 -8.81 -3.57 -3.06
C TYR A 102 -9.16 -2.14 -2.67
N PHE A 103 -9.11 -1.17 -3.61
CA PHE A 103 -9.39 0.22 -3.25
C PHE A 103 -10.86 0.42 -2.84
N ARG A 104 -11.80 -0.31 -3.44
CA ARG A 104 -13.21 -0.31 -2.98
C ARG A 104 -13.36 -0.89 -1.58
N HIS A 105 -12.65 -1.97 -1.26
CA HIS A 105 -12.61 -2.53 0.09
C HIS A 105 -12.05 -1.52 1.10
N VAL A 106 -10.92 -0.89 0.79
CA VAL A 106 -10.30 0.14 1.65
C VAL A 106 -11.26 1.31 1.89
N ARG A 107 -11.95 1.79 0.86
CA ARG A 107 -12.98 2.84 1.01
C ARG A 107 -14.14 2.41 1.91
N ASN A 108 -14.58 1.16 1.80
CA ASN A 108 -15.62 0.62 2.67
C ASN A 108 -15.16 0.61 4.14
N VAL A 109 -13.95 0.10 4.40
CA VAL A 109 -13.35 0.08 5.74
C VAL A 109 -13.20 1.50 6.28
N ALA A 110 -12.67 2.45 5.49
CA ALA A 110 -12.52 3.84 5.86
C ALA A 110 -13.86 4.48 6.26
N GLY A 111 -14.92 4.28 5.46
CA GLY A 111 -16.25 4.80 5.75
C GLY A 111 -16.89 4.18 7.00
N ARG A 112 -16.81 2.86 7.16
CA ARG A 112 -17.41 2.16 8.31
C ARG A 112 -16.70 2.47 9.62
N LEU A 113 -15.36 2.56 9.60
CA LEU A 113 -14.56 2.89 10.77
C LEU A 113 -14.36 4.39 10.97
N ARG A 114 -14.90 5.21 10.05
CA ARG A 114 -14.77 6.68 10.02
C ARG A 114 -13.31 7.15 10.11
N SER A 115 -12.44 6.48 9.37
CA SER A 115 -11.01 6.81 9.30
C SER A 115 -10.77 7.81 8.18
N GLU A 116 -10.56 9.08 8.53
CA GLU A 116 -10.24 10.11 7.53
C GLU A 116 -8.87 9.87 6.92
N PHE A 117 -7.92 9.37 7.71
CA PHE A 117 -6.59 9.03 7.23
C PHE A 117 -6.65 7.94 6.16
N LEU A 118 -7.33 6.81 6.43
CA LEU A 118 -7.39 5.71 5.46
C LEU A 118 -8.09 6.14 4.16
N ASP A 119 -9.11 6.99 4.31
CA ASP A 119 -9.83 7.58 3.19
C ASP A 119 -8.92 8.39 2.27
N GLN A 120 -8.12 9.30 2.85
CA GLN A 120 -7.19 10.16 2.13
C GLN A 120 -5.99 9.38 1.59
N TRP A 121 -5.49 8.39 2.34
CA TRP A 121 -4.42 7.50 1.90
C TRP A 121 -4.84 6.70 0.66
N ALA A 122 -6.06 6.17 0.64
CA ALA A 122 -6.60 5.48 -0.53
C ALA A 122 -6.73 6.41 -1.74
N GLN A 123 -7.22 7.64 -1.55
CA GLN A 123 -7.31 8.64 -2.63
C GLN A 123 -5.92 8.94 -3.21
N PHE A 124 -4.93 9.15 -2.36
CA PHE A 124 -3.55 9.41 -2.76
C PHE A 124 -2.96 8.23 -3.55
N GLU A 125 -3.06 7.00 -3.05
CA GLU A 125 -2.51 5.81 -3.72
C GLU A 125 -3.19 5.54 -5.07
N VAL A 126 -4.52 5.72 -5.15
CA VAL A 126 -5.27 5.62 -6.42
C VAL A 126 -4.76 6.65 -7.42
N SER A 127 -4.65 7.91 -7.01
CA SER A 127 -4.20 8.98 -7.91
C SER A 127 -2.76 8.78 -8.38
N LEU A 128 -1.86 8.39 -7.47
CA LEU A 128 -0.47 8.09 -7.82
C LEU A 128 -0.38 6.92 -8.81
N ARG A 129 -1.11 5.83 -8.55
CA ARG A 129 -1.14 4.64 -9.44
C ARG A 129 -1.67 5.01 -10.82
N ASN A 130 -2.78 5.74 -10.88
CA ASN A 130 -3.39 6.15 -12.15
C ASN A 130 -2.50 7.14 -12.92
N ALA A 131 -1.79 8.04 -12.23
CA ALA A 131 -0.81 8.93 -12.86
C ALA A 131 0.37 8.16 -13.46
N LEU A 132 0.89 7.15 -12.75
CA LEU A 132 1.95 6.27 -13.25
C LEU A 132 1.48 5.44 -14.45
N ALA A 133 0.26 4.89 -14.38
CA ALA A 133 -0.35 4.14 -15.48
C ALA A 133 -0.52 5.01 -16.73
N ALA A 134 -1.03 6.24 -16.58
CA ALA A 134 -1.18 7.20 -17.66
C ALA A 134 0.16 7.60 -18.29
N ALA A 135 1.19 7.85 -17.46
CA ALA A 135 2.53 8.16 -17.94
C ALA A 135 3.14 6.99 -18.75
N ARG A 136 2.99 5.76 -18.26
CA ARG A 136 3.46 4.54 -18.94
C ARG A 136 2.71 4.30 -20.25
N ALA A 137 1.38 4.40 -20.23
CA ALA A 137 0.56 4.22 -21.43
C ALA A 137 0.93 5.25 -22.50
N LYS A 138 1.13 6.52 -22.12
CA LYS A 138 1.60 7.57 -23.02
C LYS A 138 2.97 7.25 -23.63
N ALA A 139 3.92 6.76 -22.83
CA ALA A 139 5.25 6.39 -23.32
C ALA A 139 5.21 5.20 -24.30
N LEU A 140 4.23 4.30 -24.15
CA LEU A 140 4.05 3.11 -24.98
C LEU A 140 3.05 3.32 -26.13
N GLY A 141 2.44 4.49 -26.27
CA GLY A 141 1.40 4.75 -27.28
C GLY A 141 0.10 3.97 -27.05
N LEU A 142 -0.20 3.60 -25.81
CA LEU A 142 -1.40 2.87 -25.40
C LEU A 142 -2.47 3.82 -24.86
N ASP A 143 -3.73 3.40 -24.89
CA ASP A 143 -4.81 4.10 -24.18
C ASP A 143 -4.73 3.82 -22.68
N ALA A 144 -4.57 4.88 -21.89
CA ALA A 144 -4.49 4.82 -20.44
C ALA A 144 -5.78 4.34 -19.77
N SER A 145 -6.94 4.53 -20.41
CA SER A 145 -8.25 4.22 -19.82
C SER A 145 -8.36 2.77 -19.34
N HIS A 146 -7.75 1.84 -20.08
CA HIS A 146 -7.72 0.40 -19.78
C HIS A 146 -6.90 0.01 -18.55
N TYR A 147 -6.00 0.89 -18.10
CA TYR A 147 -5.08 0.66 -16.98
C TYR A 147 -5.46 1.47 -15.73
N THR A 148 -6.55 2.25 -15.81
CA THR A 148 -7.04 3.02 -14.67
C THR A 148 -7.81 2.15 -13.68
N VAL A 149 -7.49 2.34 -12.40
CA VAL A 149 -8.07 1.60 -11.29
C VAL A 149 -8.85 2.58 -10.42
N ALA A 150 -10.09 2.24 -10.09
CA ALA A 150 -10.98 2.98 -9.21
C ALA A 150 -10.91 4.50 -9.41
N ALA A 151 -10.96 4.96 -10.67
CA ALA A 151 -10.72 6.36 -11.04
C ALA A 151 -11.64 7.34 -10.29
N ASP A 152 -12.85 6.90 -9.95
CA ASP A 152 -13.85 7.61 -9.13
C ASP A 152 -13.36 7.94 -7.71
N LEU A 153 -12.32 7.28 -7.22
CA LEU A 153 -11.72 7.47 -5.90
C LEU A 153 -10.48 8.37 -5.91
N SER A 154 -10.05 8.88 -7.07
CA SER A 154 -8.82 9.68 -7.18
C SER A 154 -8.97 11.02 -6.43
N GLY A 155 -8.00 11.36 -5.59
CA GLY A 155 -7.81 12.73 -5.09
C GLY A 155 -7.18 13.62 -6.18
N GLY A 156 -7.54 14.90 -6.25
CA GLY A 156 -7.06 15.85 -7.26
C GLY A 156 -5.56 16.24 -7.15
N ASP A 157 -4.74 15.39 -6.54
CA ASP A 157 -3.33 15.59 -6.31
C ASP A 157 -2.51 15.64 -7.60
N LYS A 158 -1.40 16.38 -7.54
CA LYS A 158 -0.50 16.65 -8.66
C LYS A 158 0.80 15.87 -8.49
N PHE A 159 1.09 14.99 -9.45
CA PHE A 159 2.21 14.04 -9.39
C PHE A 159 3.33 14.36 -10.39
N GLU A 160 3.32 15.51 -11.06
CA GLU A 160 4.24 15.82 -12.17
C GLU A 160 5.71 15.68 -11.77
N SER A 161 6.09 16.11 -10.55
CA SER A 161 7.46 15.94 -10.05
C SER A 161 7.82 14.47 -9.88
N VAL A 162 6.95 13.69 -9.24
CA VAL A 162 7.17 12.26 -8.97
C VAL A 162 7.23 11.46 -10.27
N ILE A 163 6.34 11.77 -11.22
CA ILE A 163 6.34 11.15 -12.56
C ILE A 163 7.60 11.53 -13.34
N GLY A 164 8.07 12.77 -13.24
CA GLY A 164 9.31 13.22 -13.85
C GLY A 164 10.53 12.49 -13.29
N GLU A 165 10.65 12.39 -11.97
CA GLU A 165 11.72 11.63 -11.29
C GLU A 165 11.68 10.14 -11.64
N TRP A 166 10.49 9.53 -11.62
CA TRP A 166 10.28 8.13 -12.00
C TRP A 166 10.69 7.87 -13.46
N ALA A 167 10.29 8.73 -14.39
CA ALA A 167 10.58 8.58 -15.82
C ALA A 167 12.07 8.83 -16.15
N ALA A 168 12.74 9.70 -15.39
CA ALA A 168 14.17 10.01 -15.56
C ALA A 168 15.10 9.05 -14.79
N ALA A 169 14.54 8.10 -14.04
CA ALA A 169 15.33 7.19 -13.23
C ALA A 169 16.25 6.31 -14.09
N PRO A 170 17.52 6.11 -13.70
CA PRO A 170 18.51 5.38 -14.49
C PRO A 170 18.23 3.87 -14.57
N ASP A 171 17.45 3.33 -13.63
CA ASP A 171 17.11 1.92 -13.53
C ASP A 171 15.75 1.73 -12.80
N PRO A 172 15.10 0.55 -12.93
CA PRO A 172 13.81 0.27 -12.29
C PRO A 172 13.83 0.41 -10.76
N MET A 173 14.95 0.11 -10.11
CA MET A 173 15.07 0.21 -8.65
C MET A 173 15.07 1.67 -8.20
N ALA A 174 15.78 2.55 -8.91
CA ALA A 174 15.76 3.99 -8.69
C ALA A 174 14.34 4.56 -8.92
N ALA A 175 13.63 4.06 -9.93
CA ALA A 175 12.26 4.43 -10.22
C ALA A 175 11.30 4.04 -9.06
N LEU A 176 11.42 2.81 -8.54
CA LEU A 176 10.65 2.35 -7.37
C LEU A 176 10.94 3.17 -6.11
N LYS A 177 12.21 3.51 -5.87
CA LYS A 177 12.61 4.37 -4.75
C LYS A 177 12.03 5.79 -4.85
N ALA A 178 11.90 6.35 -6.05
CA ALA A 178 11.25 7.64 -6.25
C ALA A 178 9.77 7.60 -5.82
N ILE A 179 9.05 6.54 -6.21
CA ILE A 179 7.64 6.34 -5.81
C ILE A 179 7.53 6.18 -4.28
N ASP A 180 8.40 5.38 -3.66
CA ASP A 180 8.35 5.16 -2.21
C ASP A 180 8.72 6.40 -1.38
N ARG A 181 9.57 7.28 -1.91
CA ARG A 181 9.80 8.61 -1.31
C ARG A 181 8.57 9.49 -1.37
N ALA A 182 7.84 9.48 -2.49
CA ALA A 182 6.60 10.25 -2.62
C ALA A 182 5.54 9.79 -1.61
N ARG A 183 5.39 8.46 -1.43
CA ARG A 183 4.54 7.87 -0.38
C ARG A 183 4.94 8.34 1.01
N TRP A 184 6.24 8.25 1.32
CA TRP A 184 6.75 8.67 2.63
C TRP A 184 6.53 10.17 2.90
N GLU A 185 6.73 11.01 1.89
CA GLU A 185 6.53 12.45 2.01
C GLU A 185 5.05 12.78 2.24
N TRP A 186 4.13 12.12 1.53
CA TRP A 186 2.70 12.26 1.80
C TRP A 186 2.37 11.83 3.23
N LEU A 187 2.90 10.70 3.70
CA LEU A 187 2.72 10.24 5.08
C LEU A 187 3.29 11.25 6.10
N ARG A 188 4.38 11.94 5.78
CA ARG A 188 4.97 12.96 6.66
C ARG A 188 4.08 14.21 6.74
N GLN A 189 3.43 14.60 5.65
CA GLN A 189 2.56 15.77 5.58
C GLN A 189 1.17 15.52 6.19
N ASN A 190 0.69 14.27 6.15
CA ASN A 190 -0.66 13.89 6.58
C ASN A 190 -0.69 13.13 7.91
N ASP A 191 0.46 12.98 8.58
CA ASP A 191 0.51 12.43 9.93
C ASP A 191 0.13 13.51 10.96
N LYS A 192 -1.14 13.52 11.34
CA LYS A 192 -1.66 14.34 12.42
C LYS A 192 -1.38 13.65 13.76
N TRP A 193 -0.19 13.89 14.29
CA TRP A 193 0.16 13.50 15.66
C TRP A 193 -0.79 14.19 16.68
N PHE A 194 -1.16 13.48 17.75
CA PHE A 194 -1.91 13.93 18.93
C PHE A 194 -3.45 14.04 18.83
N SER A 195 -4.08 13.40 17.84
CA SER A 195 -5.52 13.14 17.80
C SER A 195 -5.96 11.94 18.66
N PHE A 196 -5.04 11.04 19.06
CA PHE A 196 -5.30 9.79 19.81
C PHE A 196 -6.46 8.96 19.22
N ASN A 197 -6.64 9.05 17.91
CA ASN A 197 -7.68 8.34 17.18
C ASN A 197 -7.05 7.17 16.40
N ARG A 198 -7.90 6.26 15.93
CA ARG A 198 -7.54 5.14 15.05
C ARG A 198 -6.73 5.57 13.81
N ASP A 199 -6.88 6.82 13.38
CA ASP A 199 -6.11 7.40 12.28
C ASP A 199 -4.60 7.48 12.57
N GLU A 200 -4.20 7.66 13.83
CA GLU A 200 -2.77 7.60 14.20
C GLU A 200 -2.21 6.19 14.07
N LEU A 201 -3.01 5.18 14.44
CA LEU A 201 -2.63 3.79 14.27
C LEU A 201 -2.52 3.43 12.79
N ALA A 202 -3.44 3.92 11.96
CA ALA A 202 -3.39 3.78 10.51
C ALA A 202 -2.13 4.43 9.91
N ALA A 203 -1.82 5.67 10.31
CA ALA A 203 -0.60 6.36 9.89
C ALA A 203 0.67 5.63 10.34
N TYR A 204 0.69 5.14 11.58
CA TYR A 204 1.78 4.32 12.11
C TYR A 204 1.98 3.04 11.28
N ALA A 205 0.90 2.31 11.00
CA ALA A 205 0.94 1.09 10.21
C ALA A 205 1.48 1.34 8.79
N ALA A 206 1.01 2.40 8.12
CA ALA A 206 1.48 2.77 6.78
C ALA A 206 2.98 3.12 6.78
N LYS A 207 3.46 3.87 7.79
CA LYS A 207 4.88 4.19 7.94
C LYS A 207 5.72 2.96 8.24
N LEU A 208 5.27 2.09 9.15
CA LEU A 208 5.97 0.86 9.47
C LEU A 208 6.08 -0.04 8.23
N MET A 209 5.00 -0.19 7.47
CA MET A 209 4.97 -0.89 6.19
C MET A 209 5.99 -0.30 5.21
N MET A 210 6.05 1.02 5.08
CA MET A 210 7.04 1.68 4.22
C MET A 210 8.49 1.42 4.65
N LEU A 211 8.79 1.37 5.95
CA LEU A 211 10.14 1.02 6.42
C LEU A 211 10.51 -0.43 6.06
N HIS A 212 9.60 -1.39 6.27
CA HIS A 212 9.82 -2.79 5.88
C HIS A 212 10.07 -2.92 4.38
N ARG A 213 9.22 -2.29 3.58
CA ARG A 213 9.35 -2.29 2.13
C ARG A 213 10.65 -1.68 1.65
N TRP A 214 11.02 -0.52 2.19
CA TRP A 214 12.28 0.13 1.85
C TRP A 214 13.49 -0.76 2.18
N HIS A 215 13.43 -1.48 3.30
CA HIS A 215 14.47 -2.41 3.71
C HIS A 215 14.55 -3.62 2.76
N ARG A 216 13.42 -4.16 2.28
CA ARG A 216 13.41 -5.22 1.26
C ARG A 216 14.03 -4.75 -0.06
N LEU A 217 13.68 -3.54 -0.52
CA LEU A 217 14.24 -2.96 -1.75
C LEU A 217 15.73 -2.56 -1.64
N SER A 218 16.19 -2.26 -0.42
CA SER A 218 17.57 -1.85 -0.16
C SER A 218 18.48 -2.99 0.26
N SER A 219 17.91 -4.14 0.62
CA SER A 219 18.68 -5.34 0.87
C SER A 219 19.14 -5.89 -0.48
N PRO A 220 20.45 -5.99 -0.75
CA PRO A 220 20.90 -6.72 -1.93
C PRO A 220 20.32 -8.13 -1.83
N ALA A 221 19.65 -8.58 -2.89
CA ALA A 221 19.19 -9.96 -3.00
C ALA A 221 20.39 -10.84 -2.63
N ARG A 222 20.28 -11.55 -1.50
CA ARG A 222 21.23 -12.62 -1.21
C ARG A 222 20.93 -13.67 -2.24
N ASP A 223 21.84 -13.83 -3.19
CA ASP A 223 21.98 -15.05 -3.97
C ASP A 223 21.78 -16.24 -3.02
N GLN A 224 20.66 -16.93 -3.15
CA GLN A 224 20.39 -18.25 -2.59
C GLN A 224 19.93 -19.15 -3.71
#